data_AF-A0A1J7C4S4-F1
#
_entry.id   AF-A0A1J7C4S4-F1
#
_cell.length_a   1.000
_cell.length_b   1.000
_cell.length_c   1.000
_cell.angle_alpha   90.00
_cell.angle_beta   90.00
_cell.angle_gamma   90.00
#
_symmetry.space_group_name_H-M   'P 1'
#
loop_
_entity.id
_entity.type
_entity.pdbx_description
1 polymer ?
#
loop_
_entity_poly.entity_id
_entity_poly.type
_entity_poly.pdbx_seq_one_letter_code
_entity_poly.pdbx_strand_id
1 'polypeptide(L)'
;MKLHREITPVFYKNFKCRGEQCLSHCCRGWAIHIDKKTHKTYKAAHQIEIKDITEKYLIPNSSEQHAHRYAYIALKEDGNCPFLNQQKLCNIYLTLGPSAMSQTCQTYPRIETSIHSYRQHSLSFSCPEAVRLVLFHPDALKYEEKTSVKRTKITESVGSARREDVTQEQQIIQLFCRHLIMAHSPFIEDNLYALVQFMIFLQSLNYRVEENYPRVESLFSSLVKELSDGQIYQKRKAITTPARVSAPCRT
;
A
#
# COMPACT_ATOMS: atom_id res chain seq x y z
N MET A 1 -19.48 -20.60 -15.82
CA MET A 1 -18.80 -19.31 -16.10
C MET A 1 -18.86 -18.49 -14.83
N LYS A 2 -17.76 -17.90 -14.36
CA LYS A 2 -17.78 -17.05 -13.17
C LYS A 2 -17.65 -15.60 -13.60
N LEU A 3 -18.54 -14.76 -13.06
CA LEU A 3 -18.44 -13.31 -13.17
C LEU A 3 -17.22 -12.88 -12.34
N HIS A 4 -16.28 -12.17 -12.95
CA HIS A 4 -15.10 -11.66 -12.27
C HIS A 4 -15.11 -10.14 -12.35
N ARG A 5 -15.32 -9.50 -11.19
CA ARG A 5 -15.27 -8.05 -11.03
C ARG A 5 -13.85 -7.60 -10.71
N GLU A 6 -13.45 -6.45 -11.23
CA GLU A 6 -12.15 -5.83 -11.01
C GLU A 6 -12.35 -4.37 -10.63
N ILE A 7 -11.91 -4.02 -9.43
CA ILE A 7 -12.04 -2.68 -8.84
C ILE A 7 -10.68 -1.99 -8.91
N THR A 8 -10.63 -0.88 -9.64
CA THR A 8 -9.39 -0.11 -9.85
C THR A 8 -9.58 1.34 -9.41
N PRO A 9 -8.98 1.75 -8.27
CA PRO A 9 -8.99 3.15 -7.84
C PRO A 9 -8.24 4.07 -8.79
N VAL A 10 -8.63 5.34 -8.84
CA VAL A 10 -7.99 6.39 -9.66
C VAL A 10 -6.52 6.56 -9.25
N PHE A 11 -6.21 6.56 -7.94
CA PHE A 11 -4.82 6.66 -7.48
C PHE A 11 -3.91 5.54 -8.03
N TYR A 12 -4.46 4.34 -8.22
CA TYR A 12 -3.70 3.20 -8.75
C TYR A 12 -3.33 3.41 -10.21
N LYS A 13 -4.29 3.92 -11.01
CA LYS A 13 -4.08 4.22 -12.43
C LYS A 13 -3.10 5.37 -12.63
N ASN A 14 -3.20 6.39 -11.78
CA ASN A 14 -2.39 7.60 -11.89
C ASN A 14 -0.95 7.40 -11.39
N PHE A 15 -0.67 6.29 -10.71
CA PHE A 15 0.65 6.03 -10.16
C PHE A 15 1.73 5.87 -11.22
N LYS A 16 2.76 6.71 -11.11
CA LYS A 16 4.03 6.61 -11.82
C LYS A 16 5.16 6.79 -10.81
N CYS A 17 6.16 5.92 -10.87
CA CYS A 17 7.36 6.07 -10.04
C CYS A 17 8.02 7.41 -10.35
N ARG A 18 8.41 8.16 -9.31
CA ARG A 18 9.07 9.47 -9.45
C ARG A 18 10.59 9.39 -9.55
N GLY A 19 11.16 8.17 -9.47
CA GLY A 19 12.60 7.95 -9.56
C GLY A 19 13.36 8.82 -8.56
N GLU A 20 14.32 9.60 -9.06
CA GLU A 20 15.18 10.50 -8.28
C GLU A 20 14.41 11.61 -7.55
N GLN A 21 13.23 12.01 -8.05
CA GLN A 21 12.40 13.04 -7.43
C GLN A 21 11.54 12.50 -6.27
N CYS A 22 11.62 11.20 -5.99
CA CYS A 22 10.89 10.61 -4.88
C CYS A 22 11.48 11.09 -3.55
N LEU A 23 10.62 11.48 -2.61
CA LEU A 23 11.03 11.96 -1.28
C LEU A 23 11.81 10.91 -0.47
N SER A 24 11.67 9.63 -0.84
CA SER A 24 12.38 8.50 -0.26
C SER A 24 12.65 7.43 -1.32
N HIS A 25 13.34 6.34 -0.97
CA HIS A 25 13.60 5.21 -1.85
C HIS A 25 12.91 3.94 -1.34
N CYS A 26 12.49 3.08 -2.27
CA CYS A 26 11.80 1.83 -1.95
C CYS A 26 12.75 0.70 -1.54
N CYS A 27 14.05 0.84 -1.76
CA CYS A 27 15.03 -0.23 -1.56
C CYS A 27 15.54 -0.33 -0.10
N ARG A 28 14.65 -0.43 0.89
CA ARG A 28 15.03 -0.48 2.32
C ARG A 28 14.00 -1.20 3.19
N GLY A 29 14.47 -2.04 4.11
CA GLY A 29 13.68 -2.51 5.25
C GLY A 29 12.61 -3.56 4.97
N TRP A 30 12.63 -4.22 3.81
CA TRP A 30 11.73 -5.33 3.48
C TRP A 30 12.42 -6.38 2.61
N ALA A 31 11.88 -7.60 2.60
CA ALA A 31 12.46 -8.73 1.88
C ALA A 31 12.20 -8.64 0.37
N ILE A 32 13.28 -8.57 -0.41
CA ILE A 32 13.21 -8.55 -1.88
C ILE A 32 13.48 -9.96 -2.41
N HIS A 33 12.42 -10.66 -2.79
CA HIS A 33 12.52 -11.98 -3.40
C HIS A 33 12.89 -11.90 -4.88
N ILE A 34 13.69 -12.87 -5.31
CA ILE A 34 14.23 -13.01 -6.65
C ILE A 34 13.86 -14.40 -7.19
N ASP A 35 13.30 -14.45 -8.40
CA ASP A 35 13.05 -15.70 -9.10
C ASP A 35 14.34 -16.25 -9.75
N LYS A 36 14.30 -17.52 -10.18
CA LYS A 36 15.48 -18.20 -10.74
C LYS A 36 16.00 -17.55 -12.02
N LYS A 37 15.12 -16.97 -12.85
CA LYS A 37 15.52 -16.30 -14.09
C LYS A 37 16.29 -15.01 -13.77
N THR A 38 15.72 -14.17 -12.92
CA THR A 38 16.32 -12.90 -12.48
C THR A 38 17.67 -13.16 -11.80
N HIS A 39 17.77 -14.18 -10.94
CA HIS A 39 19.05 -14.57 -10.32
C HIS A 39 20.12 -14.92 -11.36
N LYS A 40 19.77 -15.71 -12.38
CA LYS A 40 20.70 -16.05 -13.48
C LYS A 40 21.12 -14.81 -14.27
N THR A 41 20.19 -13.90 -14.55
CA THR A 41 20.47 -12.64 -15.23
C THR A 41 21.52 -11.83 -14.46
N TYR A 42 21.38 -11.70 -13.14
CA TYR A 42 22.35 -10.92 -12.35
C TYR A 42 23.72 -11.59 -12.28
N LYS A 43 23.77 -12.93 -12.13
CA LYS A 43 25.03 -13.69 -12.11
C LYS A 43 25.78 -13.65 -13.45
N ALA A 44 25.05 -13.52 -14.56
CA ALA A 44 25.60 -13.41 -15.90
C ALA A 44 25.82 -11.96 -16.37
N ALA A 45 25.62 -10.97 -15.50
CA ALA A 45 25.83 -9.57 -15.85
C ALA A 45 27.30 -9.31 -16.22
N HIS A 46 27.53 -8.49 -17.24
CA HIS A 46 28.87 -8.06 -17.64
C HIS A 46 29.48 -7.03 -16.69
N GLN A 47 28.63 -6.28 -15.96
CA GLN A 47 29.03 -5.28 -14.99
C GLN A 47 29.54 -5.97 -13.72
N ILE A 48 30.81 -5.74 -13.40
CA ILE A 48 31.48 -6.39 -12.26
C ILE A 48 30.77 -6.07 -10.94
N GLU A 49 30.30 -4.83 -10.75
CA GLU A 49 29.65 -4.43 -9.51
C GLU A 49 28.34 -5.21 -9.28
N ILE A 50 27.58 -5.47 -10.35
CA ILE A 50 26.34 -6.24 -10.25
C ILE A 50 26.63 -7.69 -9.88
N LYS A 51 27.68 -8.27 -10.49
CA LYS A 51 28.08 -9.65 -10.23
C LYS A 51 28.61 -9.82 -8.80
N ASP A 52 29.46 -8.92 -8.33
CA ASP A 52 30.03 -8.96 -6.98
C ASP A 52 28.95 -8.81 -5.90
N ILE A 53 28.02 -7.86 -6.10
CA ILE A 53 26.86 -7.73 -5.21
C ILE A 53 26.02 -9.01 -5.24
N THR A 54 25.83 -9.59 -6.42
CA THR A 54 25.06 -10.83 -6.58
C THR A 54 25.66 -11.98 -5.80
N GLU A 55 26.96 -12.24 -5.94
CA GLU A 55 27.64 -13.34 -5.25
C GLU A 55 27.63 -13.18 -3.73
N LYS A 56 27.71 -11.94 -3.24
CA LYS A 56 27.76 -11.65 -1.80
C LYS A 56 26.39 -11.54 -1.12
N TYR A 57 25.38 -11.02 -1.82
CA TYR A 57 24.12 -10.63 -1.18
C TYR A 57 22.87 -11.37 -1.69
N LEU A 58 22.93 -12.15 -2.78
CA LEU A 58 21.79 -12.98 -3.17
C LEU A 58 21.89 -14.34 -2.49
N ILE A 59 21.02 -14.55 -1.51
CA ILE A 59 20.98 -15.77 -0.71
C ILE A 59 19.90 -16.70 -1.27
N PRO A 60 20.26 -17.91 -1.75
CA PRO A 60 19.27 -18.90 -2.19
C PRO A 60 18.35 -19.29 -1.04
N ASN A 61 17.06 -19.47 -1.33
CA ASN A 61 16.15 -20.08 -0.38
C ASN A 61 16.36 -21.59 -0.37
N SER A 62 16.35 -22.19 0.83
CA SER A 62 16.51 -23.63 1.01
C SER A 62 15.26 -24.43 0.62
N SER A 63 14.09 -23.79 0.47
CA SER A 63 12.87 -24.45 0.03
C SER A 63 12.56 -24.15 -1.45
N GLU A 64 12.67 -25.17 -2.30
CA GLU A 64 12.38 -25.09 -3.74
C GLU A 64 10.87 -24.94 -4.06
N GLN A 65 10.02 -24.78 -3.04
CA GLN A 65 8.56 -24.92 -3.19
C GLN A 65 7.88 -23.76 -3.94
N HIS A 66 8.59 -22.64 -4.19
CA HIS A 66 8.01 -21.48 -4.86
C HIS A 66 8.91 -20.92 -5.95
N ALA A 67 8.49 -21.07 -7.22
CA ALA A 67 9.23 -20.60 -8.39
C ALA A 67 9.61 -19.10 -8.35
N HIS A 68 8.81 -18.28 -7.66
CA HIS A 68 8.99 -16.83 -7.52
C HIS A 68 9.87 -16.43 -6.31
N ARG A 69 10.31 -17.39 -5.49
CA ARG A 69 11.14 -17.15 -4.29
C ARG A 69 12.38 -18.05 -4.30
N TYR A 70 13.11 -18.04 -5.41
CA TYR A 70 14.34 -18.84 -5.55
C TYR A 70 15.47 -18.31 -4.65
N ALA A 71 15.59 -17.00 -4.54
CA ALA A 71 16.55 -16.33 -3.67
C ALA A 71 15.92 -15.07 -3.06
N TYR A 72 16.63 -14.44 -2.13
CA TYR A 72 16.33 -13.09 -1.67
C TYR A 72 17.60 -12.25 -1.60
N ILE A 73 17.43 -10.93 -1.65
CA ILE A 73 18.52 -9.99 -1.44
C ILE A 73 18.69 -9.76 0.06
N ALA A 74 19.84 -10.16 0.61
CA ALA A 74 20.27 -9.76 1.94
C ALA A 74 20.53 -8.24 1.95
N LEU A 75 19.89 -7.54 2.87
CA LEU A 75 20.10 -6.10 3.05
C LEU A 75 21.45 -5.86 3.74
N LYS A 76 22.06 -4.71 3.48
CA LYS A 76 23.22 -4.23 4.23
C LYS A 76 22.82 -3.93 5.69
N GLU A 77 23.81 -3.69 6.55
CA GLU A 77 23.61 -3.37 7.98
C GLU A 77 22.76 -2.11 8.19
N ASP A 78 22.84 -1.13 7.28
CA ASP A 78 22.00 0.08 7.27
C ASP A 78 20.53 -0.18 6.85
N GLY A 79 20.21 -1.44 6.53
CA GLY A 79 18.90 -1.89 6.06
C GLY A 79 18.61 -1.59 4.59
N ASN A 80 19.58 -1.07 3.84
CA ASN A 80 19.40 -0.75 2.42
C ASN A 80 19.75 -1.95 1.52
N CYS A 81 19.07 -2.00 0.37
CA CYS A 81 19.45 -2.92 -0.70
C CYS A 81 20.88 -2.61 -1.16
N PRO A 82 21.74 -3.62 -1.37
CA PRO A 82 23.10 -3.41 -1.87
C PRO A 82 23.16 -2.86 -3.30
N PHE A 83 22.08 -3.00 -4.09
CA PHE A 83 21.98 -2.36 -5.42
C PHE A 83 21.54 -0.89 -5.37
N LEU A 84 21.31 -0.31 -4.19
CA LEU A 84 20.98 1.11 -4.03
C LEU A 84 22.25 1.95 -4.09
N ASN A 85 22.29 2.92 -5.01
CA ASN A 85 23.43 3.85 -5.13
C ASN A 85 23.29 5.09 -4.24
N GLN A 86 24.31 5.95 -4.28
CA GLN A 86 24.36 7.18 -3.48
C GLN A 86 23.27 8.20 -3.86
N GLN A 87 22.82 8.18 -5.12
CA GLN A 87 21.70 8.98 -5.63
C GLN A 87 20.33 8.37 -5.26
N LYS A 88 20.30 7.33 -4.42
CA LYS A 88 19.08 6.61 -3.98
C LYS A 88 18.31 5.97 -5.14
N LEU A 89 19.02 5.60 -6.21
CA LEU A 89 18.50 4.88 -7.37
C LEU A 89 19.01 3.44 -7.41
N CYS A 90 18.28 2.57 -8.12
CA CYS A 90 18.65 1.16 -8.25
C CYS A 90 19.65 0.96 -9.40
N ASN A 91 20.83 0.44 -9.09
CA ASN A 91 21.86 0.15 -10.10
C ASN A 91 21.41 -0.90 -11.11
N ILE A 92 20.60 -1.90 -10.73
CA ILE A 92 20.04 -2.87 -11.69
C ILE A 92 19.23 -2.15 -12.77
N TYR A 93 18.35 -1.22 -12.36
CA TYR A 93 17.54 -0.46 -13.31
C TYR A 93 18.41 0.40 -14.23
N LEU A 94 19.42 1.07 -13.66
CA LEU A 94 20.28 1.99 -14.40
C LEU A 94 21.22 1.27 -15.39
N THR A 95 21.76 0.11 -15.03
CA THR A 95 22.78 -0.58 -15.84
C THR A 95 22.22 -1.68 -16.73
N LEU A 96 21.25 -2.46 -16.23
CA LEU A 96 20.66 -3.59 -16.96
C LEU A 96 19.26 -3.26 -17.53
N GLY A 97 18.70 -2.12 -17.17
CA GLY A 97 17.40 -1.65 -17.65
C GLY A 97 16.20 -2.19 -16.85
N PRO A 98 14.99 -1.64 -17.10
CA PRO A 98 13.77 -1.96 -16.37
C PRO A 98 13.37 -3.44 -16.43
N SER A 99 13.64 -4.10 -17.57
CA SER A 99 13.29 -5.51 -17.78
C SER A 99 14.13 -6.48 -16.95
N ALA A 100 15.27 -6.05 -16.42
CA ALA A 100 16.13 -6.87 -15.58
C ALA A 100 15.70 -6.86 -14.11
N MET A 101 14.86 -5.91 -13.68
CA MET A 101 14.39 -5.86 -12.29
C MET A 101 13.66 -7.15 -11.90
N SER A 102 13.74 -7.55 -10.64
CA SER A 102 12.94 -8.66 -10.13
C SER A 102 11.45 -8.34 -10.19
N GLN A 103 10.62 -9.37 -10.29
CA GLN A 103 9.16 -9.22 -10.24
C GLN A 103 8.73 -8.39 -9.02
N THR A 104 9.32 -8.68 -7.86
CA THR A 104 9.12 -7.95 -6.61
C THR A 104 9.30 -6.44 -6.75
N CYS A 105 10.40 -6.00 -7.38
CA CYS A 105 10.69 -4.59 -7.61
C CYS A 105 9.83 -3.98 -8.72
N GLN A 106 9.54 -4.74 -9.80
CA GLN A 106 8.70 -4.28 -10.91
C GLN A 106 7.26 -4.03 -10.48
N THR A 107 6.72 -4.87 -9.59
CA THR A 107 5.33 -4.75 -9.14
C THR A 107 5.18 -3.73 -8.04
N TYR A 108 6.19 -3.51 -7.19
CA TYR A 108 6.10 -2.50 -6.14
C TYR A 108 5.78 -1.10 -6.71
N PRO A 109 4.88 -0.31 -6.07
CA PRO A 109 4.11 -0.57 -4.87
C PRO A 109 2.73 -1.18 -5.13
N ARG A 110 2.45 -1.68 -6.34
CA ARG A 110 1.15 -2.26 -6.72
C ARG A 110 0.90 -3.56 -5.99
N ILE A 111 -0.30 -3.64 -5.42
CA ILE A 111 -0.82 -4.81 -4.72
C ILE A 111 -2.13 -5.19 -5.40
N GLU A 112 -2.27 -6.48 -5.66
CA GLU A 112 -3.51 -7.08 -6.14
C GLU A 112 -4.06 -8.01 -5.06
N THR A 113 -5.27 -7.75 -4.61
CA THR A 113 -5.97 -8.59 -3.63
C THR A 113 -7.13 -9.30 -4.32
N SER A 114 -7.11 -10.63 -4.29
CA SER A 114 -8.22 -11.45 -4.82
C SER A 114 -9.17 -11.84 -3.68
N ILE A 115 -10.34 -11.21 -3.66
CA ILE A 115 -11.49 -11.56 -2.82
C ILE A 115 -12.36 -12.55 -3.61
N HIS A 116 -13.16 -13.38 -2.95
CA HIS A 116 -13.92 -14.44 -3.63
C HIS A 116 -14.75 -13.90 -4.81
N SER A 117 -15.39 -12.74 -4.65
CA SER A 117 -16.30 -12.15 -5.64
C SER A 117 -15.70 -11.04 -6.52
N TYR A 118 -14.48 -10.56 -6.23
CA TYR A 118 -13.81 -9.52 -7.02
C TYR A 118 -12.30 -9.44 -6.77
N ARG A 119 -11.59 -8.79 -7.68
CA ARG A 119 -10.19 -8.42 -7.55
C ARG A 119 -10.09 -6.92 -7.28
N GLN A 120 -9.27 -6.54 -6.31
CA GLN A 120 -9.04 -5.15 -5.96
C GLN A 120 -7.58 -4.78 -6.16
N HIS A 121 -7.37 -3.61 -6.75
CA HIS A 121 -6.05 -3.00 -6.91
C HIS A 121 -5.81 -1.94 -5.84
N SER A 122 -4.61 -1.93 -5.28
CA SER A 122 -4.16 -0.94 -4.29
C SER A 122 -2.67 -0.67 -4.44
N LEU A 123 -2.17 0.31 -3.68
CA LEU A 123 -0.75 0.64 -3.61
C LEU A 123 -0.29 0.57 -2.14
N SER A 124 0.93 0.09 -1.90
CA SER A 124 1.56 0.14 -0.59
C SER A 124 1.84 1.58 -0.16
N PHE A 125 1.40 1.95 1.04
CA PHE A 125 1.68 3.27 1.64
C PHE A 125 3.13 3.44 2.12
N SER A 126 3.96 2.39 2.02
CA SER A 126 5.41 2.56 2.15
C SER A 126 6.00 3.41 1.03
N CYS A 127 5.30 3.59 -0.10
CA CYS A 127 5.71 4.46 -1.19
C CYS A 127 5.19 5.89 -0.96
N PRO A 128 6.07 6.90 -0.83
CA PRO A 128 5.64 8.28 -0.61
C PRO A 128 4.78 8.83 -1.74
N GLU A 129 5.05 8.43 -2.98
CA GLU A 129 4.24 8.85 -4.13
C GLU A 129 2.84 8.24 -4.09
N ALA A 130 2.70 6.98 -3.64
CA ALA A 130 1.39 6.37 -3.45
C ALA A 130 0.59 7.12 -2.37
N VAL A 131 1.23 7.43 -1.24
CA VAL A 131 0.61 8.23 -0.15
C VAL A 131 0.18 9.60 -0.67
N ARG A 132 1.05 10.27 -1.44
CA ARG A 132 0.75 11.59 -2.00
C ARG A 132 -0.49 11.55 -2.89
N LEU A 133 -0.59 10.54 -3.76
CA LEU A 133 -1.74 10.36 -4.64
C LEU A 133 -3.02 10.04 -3.87
N VAL A 134 -2.94 9.27 -2.80
CA VAL A 134 -4.12 8.88 -2.00
C VAL A 134 -4.63 10.05 -1.16
N LEU A 135 -3.74 10.81 -0.53
CA LEU A 135 -4.10 11.83 0.44
C LEU A 135 -4.40 13.21 -0.18
N PHE A 136 -3.78 13.55 -1.31
CA PHE A 136 -3.84 14.90 -1.87
C PHE A 136 -4.50 15.00 -3.25
N HIS A 137 -5.07 13.90 -3.75
CA HIS A 137 -5.86 13.92 -4.97
C HIS A 137 -7.35 13.79 -4.62
N PRO A 138 -8.22 14.76 -4.96
CA PRO A 138 -9.62 14.78 -4.49
C PRO A 138 -10.40 13.55 -4.95
N ASP A 139 -10.05 13.03 -6.12
CA ASP A 139 -10.68 11.85 -6.72
C ASP A 139 -9.94 10.54 -6.45
N ALA A 140 -8.93 10.52 -5.57
CA ALA A 140 -8.03 9.38 -5.39
C ALA A 140 -8.77 8.05 -5.21
N LEU A 141 -9.74 8.03 -4.29
CA LEU A 141 -10.48 6.83 -3.92
C LEU A 141 -11.68 6.55 -4.84
N LYS A 142 -11.99 7.42 -5.84
CA LYS A 142 -12.88 7.03 -6.94
C LYS A 142 -12.33 5.79 -7.62
N TYR A 143 -13.20 4.91 -8.08
CA TYR A 143 -12.78 3.68 -8.74
C TYR A 143 -13.66 3.37 -9.94
N GLU A 144 -13.09 2.63 -10.87
CA GLU A 144 -13.85 1.95 -11.92
C GLU A 144 -14.02 0.48 -11.55
N GLU A 145 -15.21 -0.04 -11.84
CA GLU A 145 -15.50 -1.46 -11.76
C GLU A 145 -15.63 -2.02 -13.17
N LYS A 146 -14.85 -3.06 -13.46
CA LYS A 146 -14.97 -3.81 -14.72
C LYS A 146 -15.44 -5.22 -14.43
N THR A 147 -16.50 -5.62 -15.12
CA THR A 147 -17.04 -6.97 -15.04
C THR A 147 -16.62 -7.77 -16.26
N SER A 148 -15.99 -8.91 -16.05
CA SER A 148 -15.59 -9.81 -17.13
C SER A 148 -16.11 -11.22 -16.88
N VAL A 149 -16.47 -11.91 -17.96
CA VAL A 149 -16.87 -13.32 -17.91
C VAL A 149 -15.65 -14.16 -18.25
N LYS A 150 -15.05 -14.81 -17.24
CA LYS A 150 -13.92 -15.72 -17.47
C LYS A 150 -14.41 -17.16 -17.50
N ARG A 151 -14.02 -17.91 -18.53
CA ARG A 151 -14.14 -19.36 -18.57
C ARG A 151 -13.14 -19.93 -17.57
N THR A 152 -13.62 -20.37 -16.41
CA THR A 152 -12.78 -21.06 -15.43
C THR A 152 -12.46 -22.45 -15.99
N LYS A 153 -11.20 -22.70 -16.37
CA LYS A 153 -10.73 -24.08 -16.54
C LYS A 153 -10.70 -24.73 -15.16
N ILE A 154 -11.35 -25.88 -15.02
CA ILE A 154 -11.26 -26.73 -13.83
C ILE A 154 -9.89 -27.41 -13.89
N THR A 155 -8.83 -26.67 -13.57
CA THR A 155 -7.50 -27.24 -13.36
C THR A 155 -6.90 -26.55 -12.15
N GLU A 156 -6.97 -27.29 -11.05
CA GLU A 156 -5.97 -27.40 -10.00
C GLU A 156 -5.76 -26.20 -9.06
N SER A 157 -6.38 -26.38 -7.89
CA SER A 157 -5.85 -26.00 -6.59
C SER A 157 -4.33 -26.13 -6.51
N VAL A 158 -3.62 -25.01 -6.54
CA VAL A 158 -2.31 -24.89 -5.91
C VAL A 158 -2.33 -23.63 -5.06
N GLY A 159 -2.60 -23.84 -3.76
CA GLY A 159 -2.27 -22.88 -2.69
C GLY A 159 -3.15 -21.64 -2.54
N SER A 160 -4.46 -21.70 -2.77
CA SER A 160 -5.31 -20.54 -2.45
C SER A 160 -5.46 -20.40 -0.93
N ALA A 161 -4.72 -19.47 -0.33
CA ALA A 161 -5.11 -18.86 0.94
C ALA A 161 -6.62 -18.60 0.93
N ARG A 162 -7.32 -18.91 2.03
CA ARG A 162 -8.77 -18.76 2.18
C ARG A 162 -9.17 -17.38 1.65
N ARG A 163 -9.90 -17.33 0.53
CA ARG A 163 -10.43 -16.10 -0.03
C ARG A 163 -11.74 -15.84 0.71
N GLU A 164 -11.66 -15.08 1.80
CA GLU A 164 -12.84 -14.68 2.56
C GLU A 164 -13.66 -13.67 1.76
N ASP A 165 -14.98 -13.79 1.84
CA ASP A 165 -15.89 -12.78 1.34
C ASP A 165 -15.88 -11.58 2.30
N VAL A 166 -16.00 -10.38 1.73
CA VAL A 166 -16.12 -9.16 2.51
C VAL A 166 -17.56 -9.05 3.01
N THR A 167 -17.75 -8.95 4.33
CA THR A 167 -19.08 -8.85 4.95
C THR A 167 -19.77 -7.53 4.60
N GLN A 168 -21.09 -7.46 4.78
CA GLN A 168 -21.83 -6.20 4.56
C GLN A 168 -21.35 -5.09 5.51
N GLU A 169 -21.10 -5.41 6.78
CA GLU A 169 -20.48 -4.49 7.75
C GLU A 169 -19.17 -3.90 7.25
N GLN A 170 -18.27 -4.74 6.73
CA GLN A 170 -16.99 -4.29 6.17
C GLN A 170 -17.17 -3.37 4.96
N GLN A 171 -18.16 -3.65 4.10
CA GLN A 171 -18.49 -2.79 2.96
C GLN A 171 -19.00 -1.42 3.40
N ILE A 172 -19.87 -1.36 4.41
CA ILE A 172 -20.39 -0.11 4.99
C ILE A 172 -19.25 0.69 5.62
N ILE A 173 -18.38 0.03 6.39
CA ILE A 173 -17.20 0.69 6.99
C ILE A 173 -16.31 1.28 5.89
N GLN A 174 -15.96 0.49 4.87
CA GLN A 174 -15.14 0.97 3.75
C GLN A 174 -15.79 2.15 3.03
N LEU A 175 -17.10 2.12 2.82
CA LEU A 175 -17.86 3.20 2.21
C LEU A 175 -17.76 4.49 3.02
N PHE A 176 -18.06 4.45 4.32
CA PHE A 176 -18.00 5.63 5.19
C PHE A 176 -16.58 6.16 5.33
N CYS A 177 -15.58 5.30 5.50
CA CYS A 177 -14.18 5.71 5.58
C CYS A 177 -13.73 6.44 4.31
N ARG A 178 -14.10 5.91 3.14
CA ARG A 178 -13.77 6.55 1.87
C ARG A 178 -14.43 7.92 1.75
N HIS A 179 -15.69 8.06 2.15
CA HIS A 179 -16.38 9.35 2.12
C HIS A 179 -15.75 10.36 3.08
N LEU A 180 -15.34 9.94 4.29
CA LEU A 180 -14.63 10.82 5.22
C LEU A 180 -13.29 11.29 4.65
N ILE A 181 -12.51 10.41 4.03
CA ILE A 181 -11.24 10.78 3.38
C ILE A 181 -11.45 11.71 2.18
N MET A 182 -12.50 11.49 1.40
CA MET A 182 -12.81 12.30 0.20
C MET A 182 -13.63 13.57 0.49
N ALA A 183 -14.11 13.75 1.72
CA ALA A 183 -14.92 14.91 2.08
C ALA A 183 -14.11 16.21 1.92
N HIS A 184 -14.79 17.28 1.55
CA HIS A 184 -14.13 18.58 1.41
C HIS A 184 -13.66 19.08 2.78
N SER A 185 -12.40 19.47 2.85
CA SER A 185 -11.76 20.08 4.01
C SER A 185 -10.56 20.92 3.57
N PRO A 186 -10.22 22.01 4.28
CA PRO A 186 -9.01 22.78 4.00
C PRO A 186 -7.71 21.97 4.15
N PHE A 187 -7.67 21.01 5.09
CA PHE A 187 -6.49 20.21 5.40
C PHE A 187 -6.84 18.72 5.48
N ILE A 188 -6.02 17.84 4.91
CA ILE A 188 -6.24 16.39 4.94
C ILE A 188 -6.17 15.81 6.35
N GLU A 189 -5.43 16.47 7.24
CA GLU A 189 -5.32 16.14 8.66
C GLU A 189 -6.68 16.17 9.36
N ASP A 190 -7.60 17.03 8.90
CA ASP A 190 -8.96 17.09 9.43
C ASP A 190 -9.75 15.85 9.03
N ASN A 191 -9.67 15.41 7.76
CA ASN A 191 -10.29 14.16 7.30
C ASN A 191 -9.72 12.94 8.03
N LEU A 192 -8.41 12.89 8.24
CA LEU A 192 -7.75 11.83 9.00
C LEU A 192 -8.20 11.82 10.46
N TYR A 193 -8.36 13.00 11.07
CA TYR A 193 -8.86 13.12 12.43
C TYR A 193 -10.32 12.65 12.54
N ALA A 194 -11.20 13.04 11.61
CA ALA A 194 -12.58 12.55 11.54
C ALA A 194 -12.62 11.03 11.34
N LEU A 195 -11.75 10.47 10.48
CA LEU A 195 -11.62 9.02 10.31
C LEU A 195 -11.20 8.32 11.61
N VAL A 196 -10.26 8.90 12.37
CA VAL A 196 -9.84 8.36 13.67
C VAL A 196 -11.00 8.38 14.67
N GLN A 197 -11.76 9.48 14.75
CA GLN A 197 -12.95 9.55 15.60
C GLN A 197 -13.99 8.49 15.23
N PHE A 198 -14.23 8.31 13.93
CA PHE A 198 -15.11 7.27 13.42
C PHE A 198 -14.61 5.86 13.80
N MET A 199 -13.31 5.59 13.66
CA MET A 199 -12.72 4.30 14.02
C MET A 199 -12.81 4.00 15.52
N ILE A 200 -12.52 5.00 16.37
CA ILE A 200 -12.65 4.85 17.83
C ILE A 200 -14.09 4.55 18.21
N PHE A 201 -15.06 5.19 17.55
CA PHE A 201 -16.46 4.89 17.78
C PHE A 201 -16.83 3.46 17.36
N LEU A 202 -16.41 3.01 16.17
CA LEU A 202 -16.64 1.63 15.74
C LEU A 202 -16.01 0.61 16.70
N GLN A 203 -14.82 0.89 17.23
CA GLN A 203 -14.18 0.07 18.25
C GLN A 203 -15.01 -0.04 19.53
N SER A 204 -15.62 1.07 19.97
CA SER A 204 -16.51 1.08 21.14
C SER A 204 -17.75 0.18 20.97
N LEU A 205 -18.11 -0.13 19.73
CA LEU A 205 -19.21 -1.03 19.35
C LEU A 205 -18.74 -2.45 19.00
N ASN A 206 -17.45 -2.77 19.17
CA ASN A 206 -16.84 -4.00 18.68
C ASN A 206 -17.09 -4.26 17.19
N TYR A 207 -17.17 -3.20 16.38
CA TYR A 207 -17.46 -3.23 14.95
C TYR A 207 -18.80 -3.87 14.56
N ARG A 208 -19.75 -4.01 15.50
CA ARG A 208 -21.11 -4.49 15.23
C ARG A 208 -21.96 -3.39 14.59
N VAL A 209 -21.74 -3.17 13.29
CA VAL A 209 -22.32 -2.05 12.55
C VAL A 209 -23.79 -2.27 12.26
N GLU A 210 -24.20 -3.48 11.89
CA GLU A 210 -25.60 -3.77 11.55
C GLU A 210 -26.54 -3.54 12.74
N GLU A 211 -26.16 -4.03 13.92
CA GLU A 211 -26.92 -3.85 15.17
C GLU A 211 -27.02 -2.37 15.60
N ASN A 212 -26.07 -1.52 15.19
CA ASN A 212 -25.94 -0.14 15.64
C ASN A 212 -26.05 0.88 14.50
N TYR A 213 -26.56 0.48 13.33
CA TYR A 213 -26.50 1.27 12.10
C TYR A 213 -26.99 2.72 12.28
N PRO A 214 -28.14 3.01 12.93
CA PRO A 214 -28.60 4.39 13.11
C PRO A 214 -27.60 5.28 13.86
N ARG A 215 -26.85 4.72 14.83
CA ARG A 215 -25.84 5.46 15.58
C ARG A 215 -24.58 5.69 14.75
N VAL A 216 -24.17 4.68 13.97
CA VAL A 216 -23.02 4.75 13.06
C VAL A 216 -23.27 5.78 11.96
N GLU A 217 -24.44 5.75 11.32
CA GLU A 217 -24.84 6.69 10.28
C GLU A 217 -24.97 8.12 10.84
N SER A 218 -25.55 8.28 12.02
CA SER A 218 -25.66 9.58 12.70
C SER A 218 -24.29 10.20 12.97
N LEU A 219 -23.35 9.42 13.52
CA LEU A 219 -21.98 9.90 13.73
C LEU A 219 -21.29 10.24 12.40
N PHE A 220 -21.37 9.34 11.41
CA PHE A 220 -20.77 9.58 10.09
C PHE A 220 -21.28 10.89 9.48
N SER A 221 -22.59 11.12 9.48
CA SER A 221 -23.21 12.33 8.96
C SER A 221 -22.78 13.58 9.72
N SER A 222 -22.67 13.48 11.05
CA SER A 222 -22.14 14.56 11.89
C SER A 222 -20.70 14.91 11.51
N LEU A 223 -19.83 13.91 11.36
CA LEU A 223 -18.43 14.11 10.99
C LEU A 223 -18.28 14.75 9.61
N VAL A 224 -19.07 14.33 8.62
CA VAL A 224 -19.06 14.94 7.27
C VAL A 224 -19.48 16.40 7.32
N LYS A 225 -20.51 16.73 8.11
CA LYS A 225 -20.96 18.11 8.32
C LYS A 225 -19.89 18.94 9.03
N GLU A 226 -19.30 18.42 10.10
CA GLU A 226 -18.27 19.10 10.86
C GLU A 226 -16.98 19.35 10.06
N LEU A 227 -16.65 18.46 9.11
CA LEU A 227 -15.56 18.70 8.15
C LEU A 227 -15.90 19.88 7.23
N SER A 228 -17.11 19.88 6.67
CA SER A 228 -17.57 20.91 5.74
C SER A 228 -17.68 22.29 6.39
N ASP A 229 -18.14 22.33 7.64
CA ASP A 229 -18.31 23.57 8.43
C ASP A 229 -17.00 24.01 9.14
N GLY A 230 -15.90 23.27 8.98
CA GLY A 230 -14.59 23.58 9.60
C GLY A 230 -14.51 23.36 11.12
N GLN A 231 -15.49 22.69 11.72
CA GLN A 231 -15.49 22.38 13.16
C GLN A 231 -14.42 21.36 13.52
N ILE A 232 -14.15 20.38 12.65
CA ILE A 232 -13.08 19.39 12.87
C ILE A 232 -11.72 20.08 13.03
N TYR A 233 -11.43 21.09 12.21
CA TYR A 233 -10.20 21.86 12.32
C TYR A 233 -10.04 22.48 13.73
N GLN A 234 -11.11 23.06 14.28
CA GLN A 234 -11.09 23.63 15.63
C GLN A 234 -10.85 22.54 16.70
N LYS A 235 -11.54 21.39 16.59
CA LYS A 235 -11.36 20.25 17.50
C LYS A 235 -9.92 19.72 17.47
N ARG A 236 -9.31 19.59 16.29
CA ARG A 236 -7.93 19.13 16.12
C ARG A 236 -6.91 20.13 16.69
N LYS A 237 -7.13 21.43 16.46
CA LYS A 237 -6.27 22.50 16.99
C LYS A 237 -6.26 22.53 18.52
N ALA A 238 -7.41 22.26 19.15
CA ALA A 238 -7.52 22.19 20.61
C ALA A 238 -6.65 21.08 21.22
N ILE A 239 -6.41 19.98 20.49
CA ILE A 239 -5.55 18.87 20.94
C ILE A 239 -4.06 19.17 20.77
N THR A 240 -3.70 19.94 19.74
CA THR A 240 -2.30 20.27 19.40
C THR A 240 -1.74 21.48 20.14
N THR A 241 -2.56 22.17 20.96
CA THR A 241 -2.08 23.25 21.82
C THR A 241 -1.44 22.64 23.07
N PRO A 242 -0.11 22.75 23.29
CA PRO A 242 0.51 22.07 24.40
C PRO A 242 0.09 22.72 25.73
N ALA A 243 -0.32 21.90 26.69
CA ALA A 243 0.06 22.18 28.07
C ALA A 243 1.59 22.28 28.08
N ARG A 244 2.15 23.46 28.34
CA ARG A 244 3.60 23.69 28.50
C ARG A 244 4.12 22.76 29.58
N VAL A 245 4.66 21.60 29.21
CA VAL A 245 5.53 20.82 30.09
C VAL A 245 6.95 21.32 29.84
N SER A 246 7.38 22.25 30.68
CA SER A 246 8.78 22.61 30.84
C SER A 246 9.54 21.41 31.37
N ALA A 247 10.21 20.67 30.48
CA ALA A 247 11.27 19.74 30.88
C ALA A 247 12.61 20.31 30.40
N PRO A 248 13.59 20.53 31.29
CA PRO A 248 14.87 21.11 30.91
C PRO A 248 15.70 20.09 30.13
N CYS A 249 16.26 20.51 29.00
CA CYS A 249 17.32 19.78 28.31
C CYS A 249 18.47 19.53 29.30
N ARG A 250 18.78 18.25 29.55
CA ARG A 250 20.08 17.88 30.11
C ARG A 250 21.06 17.69 28.95
N THR A 251 22.18 18.38 29.09
CA THR A 251 23.43 18.31 28.33
C THR A 251 23.99 16.90 28.21
#